data_AF-A0ABD2NT82-F1
#
_entry.id   AF-A0ABD2NT82-F1
#
_cell.length_a   1.000
_cell.length_b   1.000
_cell.length_c   1.000
_cell.angle_alpha   90.00
_cell.angle_beta   90.00
_cell.angle_gamma   90.00
#
_symmetry.space_group_name_H-M   'P 1'
#
loop_
_entity.id
_entity.type
_entity.pdbx_description
1 polymer ?
#
loop_
_entity_poly.entity_id
_entity_poly.type
_entity_poly.pdbx_seq_one_letter_code
_entity_poly.pdbx_strand_id
1 'polypeptide(L)'
;MDAEQYIPPLRYGCNDIWTWNKKERSPEVRLYGINNQTALFHPNWSSGTAGVRGSRILNNGRYFWELHLSKRIFGTSMMFGIGTKKARIHADSFTNLLGEDANSWGLSHKGLLWHDGTRTHYTKPFRENVHTVIGLYFDGVAGTLTYYKDKKCLGVAFRGLHEIKEPLYPIICSTAAKTEMVLHSMRRDFINLQDRCRAAIIKLVKSKKDLDKLYVPPRIRCYLAEDMLETSIPTELSIKSMSVEDYKSIIRELSEEI
;
A
#
# COMPACT_ATOMS: atom_id res chain seq x y z
N MET A 1 -15.03 7.97 -28.73
CA MET A 1 -15.47 7.35 -27.47
C MET A 1 -14.47 7.83 -26.43
N ASP A 2 -14.78 8.95 -25.80
CA ASP A 2 -13.84 9.62 -24.90
C ASP A 2 -13.53 8.69 -23.72
N ALA A 3 -12.24 8.47 -23.47
CA ALA A 3 -11.81 7.73 -22.30
C ALA A 3 -12.26 8.52 -21.07
N GLU A 4 -13.29 8.04 -20.37
CA GLU A 4 -13.68 8.56 -19.06
C GLU A 4 -12.41 8.67 -18.21
N GLN A 5 -12.05 9.91 -17.86
CA GLN A 5 -10.85 10.17 -17.08
C GLN A 5 -11.07 9.56 -15.70
N TYR A 6 -10.33 8.48 -15.40
CA TYR A 6 -10.36 7.87 -14.07
C TYR A 6 -9.98 8.90 -13.01
N ILE A 7 -10.91 9.15 -12.09
CA ILE A 7 -10.68 9.99 -10.93
C ILE A 7 -10.48 9.04 -9.73
N PRO A 8 -9.23 8.88 -9.24
CA PRO A 8 -9.00 8.07 -8.05
C PRO A 8 -9.68 8.71 -6.82
N PRO A 9 -10.02 7.91 -5.79
CA PRO A 9 -10.45 8.42 -4.51
C PRO A 9 -9.46 9.45 -3.95
N LEU A 10 -9.99 10.40 -3.18
CA LEU A 10 -9.18 11.47 -2.57
C LEU A 10 -8.47 12.35 -3.61
N ARG A 11 -9.16 12.70 -4.71
CA ARG A 11 -8.67 13.64 -5.75
C ARG A 11 -8.11 14.94 -5.16
N TYR A 12 -8.79 15.47 -4.15
CA TYR A 12 -8.39 16.71 -3.46
C TYR A 12 -7.51 16.49 -2.23
N GLY A 13 -7.16 15.24 -1.92
CA GLY A 13 -6.22 14.90 -0.86
C GLY A 13 -4.76 15.16 -1.26
N CYS A 14 -3.84 14.71 -0.41
CA CYS A 14 -2.40 14.77 -0.65
C CYS A 14 -1.79 13.37 -0.78
N ASN A 15 -0.53 13.33 -1.21
CA ASN A 15 0.24 12.09 -1.17
C ASN A 15 0.38 11.64 0.28
N ASP A 16 0.36 10.33 0.46
CA ASP A 16 0.65 9.69 1.72
C ASP A 16 1.92 8.85 1.56
N ILE A 17 2.81 8.84 2.55
CA ILE A 17 4.10 8.14 2.45
C ILE A 17 4.22 7.14 3.60
N TRP A 18 4.08 5.87 3.27
CA TRP A 18 4.30 4.75 4.18
C TRP A 18 4.81 3.53 3.41
N THR A 19 5.15 2.48 4.15
CA THR A 19 5.93 1.34 3.65
C THR A 19 5.44 0.03 4.24
N TRP A 20 5.81 -1.10 3.65
CA TRP A 20 5.67 -2.37 4.33
C TRP A 20 6.60 -2.45 5.54
N ASN A 21 6.07 -2.91 6.68
CA ASN A 21 6.80 -2.92 7.93
C ASN A 21 7.77 -4.13 7.98
N LYS A 22 9.08 -3.84 8.03
CA LYS A 22 10.13 -4.87 8.12
C LYS A 22 9.99 -5.81 9.33
N LYS A 23 9.39 -5.33 10.42
CA LYS A 23 9.23 -6.07 11.68
C LYS A 23 7.87 -6.77 11.80
N GLU A 24 6.88 -6.39 10.99
CA GLU A 24 5.52 -6.96 11.03
C GLU A 24 5.22 -7.68 9.71
N ARG A 25 6.05 -8.70 9.43
CA ARG A 25 5.95 -9.58 8.24
C ARG A 25 6.22 -11.04 8.60
N SER A 26 5.70 -11.96 7.80
CA SER A 26 6.13 -13.35 7.83
C SER A 26 7.62 -13.47 7.44
N PRO A 27 8.35 -14.47 7.99
CA PRO A 27 9.70 -14.82 7.54
C PRO A 27 9.79 -15.06 6.03
N GLU A 28 8.71 -15.59 5.45
CA GLU A 28 8.55 -15.93 4.03
C GLU A 28 8.28 -14.73 3.11
N VAL A 29 8.30 -13.49 3.63
CA VAL A 29 8.15 -12.27 2.83
C VAL A 29 9.46 -11.50 2.79
N ARG A 30 10.07 -11.34 1.62
CA ARG A 30 11.21 -10.43 1.42
C ARG A 30 10.69 -9.06 0.98
N LEU A 31 11.16 -8.00 1.64
CA LEU A 31 10.82 -6.63 1.26
C LEU A 31 12.01 -5.94 0.58
N TYR A 32 11.76 -5.22 -0.50
CA TYR A 32 12.78 -4.49 -1.24
C TYR A 32 12.20 -3.29 -2.03
N GLY A 33 13.04 -2.61 -2.81
CA GLY A 33 12.69 -1.40 -3.56
C GLY A 33 12.79 -0.13 -2.71
N ILE A 34 12.44 1.00 -3.30
CA ILE A 34 12.48 2.30 -2.60
C ILE A 34 11.57 2.20 -1.37
N ASN A 35 12.13 2.48 -0.21
CA ASN A 35 11.43 2.45 1.06
C ASN A 35 10.69 1.11 1.34
N ASN A 36 11.16 -0.03 0.84
CA ASN A 36 10.51 -1.35 1.05
C ASN A 36 9.08 -1.42 0.49
N GLN A 37 8.79 -0.73 -0.60
CA GLN A 37 7.45 -0.71 -1.22
C GLN A 37 7.05 -2.06 -1.86
N THR A 38 8.01 -2.93 -2.17
CA THR A 38 7.74 -4.22 -2.83
C THR A 38 7.82 -5.36 -1.83
N ALA A 39 6.77 -6.20 -1.80
CA ALA A 39 6.74 -7.44 -1.05
C ALA A 39 6.82 -8.65 -1.99
N LEU A 40 7.88 -9.45 -1.86
CA LEU A 40 8.08 -10.74 -2.53
C LEU A 40 7.73 -11.86 -1.56
N PHE A 41 6.68 -12.61 -1.88
CA PHE A 41 6.21 -13.75 -1.10
C PHE A 41 6.89 -15.02 -1.56
N HIS A 42 7.32 -15.85 -0.59
CA HIS A 42 7.88 -17.18 -0.80
C HIS A 42 8.96 -17.17 -1.91
N PRO A 43 10.13 -16.52 -1.69
CA PRO A 43 11.15 -16.32 -2.72
C PRO A 43 11.73 -17.63 -3.28
N ASN A 44 11.72 -18.69 -2.47
CA ASN A 44 12.27 -20.00 -2.83
C ASN A 44 11.16 -20.99 -3.24
N TRP A 45 10.41 -21.48 -2.25
CA TRP A 45 9.25 -22.36 -2.41
C TRP A 45 8.11 -21.91 -1.49
N SER A 46 6.89 -22.37 -1.75
CA SER A 46 5.75 -22.08 -0.89
C SER A 46 5.57 -23.14 0.18
N SER A 47 5.53 -22.73 1.44
CA SER A 47 5.33 -23.59 2.61
C SER A 47 4.02 -23.32 3.36
N GLY A 48 3.21 -22.37 2.90
CA GLY A 48 1.95 -22.03 3.53
C GLY A 48 1.42 -20.70 3.04
N THR A 49 0.94 -19.87 3.97
CA THR A 49 0.46 -18.52 3.71
C THR A 49 1.34 -17.51 4.42
N ALA A 50 1.83 -16.53 3.67
CA ALA A 50 2.67 -15.47 4.19
C ALA A 50 1.99 -14.10 4.02
N GLY A 51 2.17 -13.22 4.99
CA GLY A 51 1.55 -11.90 5.04
C GLY A 51 2.53 -10.82 5.51
N VAL A 52 2.21 -9.57 5.17
CA VAL A 52 2.93 -8.38 5.66
C VAL A 52 1.96 -7.24 5.93
N ARG A 53 2.25 -6.50 7.00
CA ARG A 53 1.50 -5.33 7.43
C ARG A 53 2.18 -4.03 6.99
N GLY A 54 1.39 -3.03 6.65
CA GLY A 54 1.85 -1.66 6.38
C GLY A 54 2.19 -0.90 7.65
N SER A 55 3.04 0.13 7.55
CA SER A 55 3.40 1.00 8.68
C SER A 55 2.36 2.09 8.98
N ARG A 56 1.35 2.27 8.12
CA ARG A 56 0.30 3.29 8.30
C ARG A 56 -0.84 2.79 9.18
N ILE A 57 -1.15 3.57 10.22
CA ILE A 57 -2.40 3.46 11.00
C ILE A 57 -3.51 4.19 10.23
N LEU A 58 -4.68 3.55 10.11
CA LEU A 58 -5.78 4.04 9.28
C LEU A 58 -6.91 4.73 10.05
N ASN A 59 -7.05 4.48 11.37
CA ASN A 59 -8.22 4.94 12.12
C ASN A 59 -8.39 6.46 12.04
N ASN A 60 -9.65 6.92 12.04
CA ASN A 60 -10.06 8.34 12.02
C ASN A 60 -9.63 9.14 10.78
N GLY A 61 -8.99 8.54 9.79
CA GLY A 61 -8.63 9.19 8.53
C GLY A 61 -9.30 8.55 7.32
N ARG A 62 -9.05 9.13 6.14
CA ARG A 62 -9.39 8.53 4.86
C ARG A 62 -8.13 8.30 4.05
N TYR A 63 -7.97 7.09 3.55
CA TYR A 63 -6.75 6.65 2.89
C TYR A 63 -7.08 5.89 1.63
N PHE A 64 -6.25 6.07 0.62
CA PHE A 64 -6.29 5.29 -0.61
C PHE A 64 -4.89 4.79 -0.92
N TRP A 65 -4.76 3.54 -1.34
CA TRP A 65 -3.50 3.02 -1.87
C TRP A 65 -3.75 2.00 -2.96
N GLU A 66 -2.81 1.90 -3.89
CA GLU A 66 -2.85 0.92 -4.98
C GLU A 66 -1.79 -0.16 -4.75
N LEU A 67 -2.12 -1.36 -5.18
CA LEU A 67 -1.26 -2.52 -5.23
C LEU A 67 -1.14 -2.93 -6.68
N HIS A 68 0.08 -2.93 -7.21
CA HIS A 68 0.37 -3.46 -8.53
C HIS A 68 0.78 -4.91 -8.35
N LEU A 69 -0.05 -5.81 -8.87
CA LEU A 69 0.19 -7.24 -8.79
C LEU A 69 1.00 -7.66 -10.02
N SER A 70 2.08 -8.41 -9.81
CA SER A 70 2.82 -8.99 -10.93
C SER A 70 1.92 -9.95 -11.73
N LYS A 71 2.36 -10.36 -12.92
CA LYS A 71 1.64 -11.33 -13.79
C LYS A 71 1.55 -12.75 -13.19
N ARG A 72 1.70 -12.91 -11.88
CA ARG A 72 1.69 -14.17 -11.15
C ARG A 72 0.52 -14.21 -10.15
N ILE A 73 -0.67 -13.82 -10.61
CA ILE A 73 -1.90 -14.01 -9.84
C ILE A 73 -2.35 -15.45 -10.03
N PHE A 74 -2.08 -16.31 -9.05
CA PHE A 74 -2.48 -17.72 -9.02
C PHE A 74 -2.41 -18.27 -7.59
N GLY A 75 -2.70 -19.56 -7.44
CA GLY A 75 -2.53 -20.29 -6.18
C GLY A 75 -3.78 -20.32 -5.31
N THR A 76 -3.64 -20.85 -4.11
CA THR A 76 -4.77 -21.10 -3.21
C THR A 76 -5.39 -19.81 -2.70
N SER A 77 -4.56 -18.86 -2.28
CA SER A 77 -4.96 -17.62 -1.61
C SER A 77 -3.98 -16.48 -1.93
N MET A 78 -4.55 -15.35 -2.37
CA MET A 78 -3.90 -14.05 -2.43
C MET A 78 -4.93 -13.05 -1.94
N MET A 79 -4.56 -12.22 -0.97
CA MET A 79 -5.52 -11.38 -0.26
C MET A 79 -5.01 -9.96 -0.06
N PHE A 80 -5.97 -9.03 -0.05
CA PHE A 80 -5.74 -7.60 0.11
C PHE A 80 -6.76 -7.05 1.11
N GLY A 81 -6.31 -6.34 2.12
CA GLY A 81 -7.24 -5.82 3.11
C GLY A 81 -6.59 -5.04 4.23
N ILE A 82 -7.24 -5.09 5.39
CA ILE A 82 -6.82 -4.42 6.60
C ILE A 82 -6.96 -5.33 7.81
N GLY A 83 -6.28 -5.01 8.91
CA GLY A 83 -6.51 -5.71 10.18
C GLY A 83 -5.81 -5.04 11.35
N THR A 84 -6.21 -5.44 12.56
CA THR A 84 -5.58 -5.01 13.82
C THR A 84 -4.27 -5.76 14.04
N LYS A 85 -3.44 -5.34 15.00
CA LYS A 85 -2.17 -6.02 15.31
C LYS A 85 -2.32 -7.51 15.66
N LYS A 86 -3.51 -7.92 16.08
CA LYS A 86 -3.83 -9.32 16.43
C LYS A 86 -4.01 -10.20 15.20
N ALA A 87 -4.32 -9.62 14.03
CA ALA A 87 -4.47 -10.38 12.80
C ALA A 87 -3.17 -11.14 12.47
N ARG A 88 -3.30 -12.45 12.26
CA ARG A 88 -2.20 -13.34 11.93
C ARG A 88 -1.65 -13.02 10.54
N ILE A 89 -0.33 -13.10 10.40
CA ILE A 89 0.38 -12.79 9.14
C ILE A 89 1.19 -13.98 8.61
N HIS A 90 1.07 -15.16 9.22
CA HIS A 90 1.76 -16.37 8.78
C HIS A 90 1.00 -17.63 9.20
N ALA A 91 1.00 -18.65 8.33
CA ALA A 91 0.55 -19.98 8.65
C ALA A 91 1.27 -21.02 7.80
N ASP A 92 1.61 -22.16 8.39
CA ASP A 92 2.15 -23.36 7.70
C ASP A 92 1.03 -24.17 7.00
N SER A 93 0.04 -23.46 6.46
CA SER A 93 -1.08 -24.03 5.72
C SER A 93 -1.51 -23.06 4.61
N PHE A 94 -2.09 -23.60 3.54
CA PHE A 94 -2.54 -22.82 2.39
C PHE A 94 -3.98 -22.32 2.62
N THR A 95 -4.13 -21.16 3.28
CA THR A 95 -5.43 -20.64 3.74
C THR A 95 -5.61 -19.15 3.43
N ASN A 96 -6.83 -18.65 3.59
CA ASN A 96 -7.11 -17.22 3.62
C ASN A 96 -6.87 -16.72 5.05
N LEU A 97 -5.81 -15.93 5.26
CA LEU A 97 -5.50 -15.36 6.58
C LEU A 97 -6.40 -14.17 6.93
N LEU A 98 -6.65 -13.28 5.97
CA LEU A 98 -7.46 -12.10 6.24
C LEU A 98 -8.93 -12.50 6.34
N GLY A 99 -9.55 -12.18 7.47
CA GLY A 99 -10.92 -12.53 7.78
C GLY A 99 -11.12 -13.95 8.28
N GLU A 100 -10.04 -14.68 8.64
CA GLU A 100 -10.16 -15.96 9.36
C GLU A 100 -10.77 -15.77 10.76
N ASP A 101 -10.63 -14.57 11.32
CA ASP A 101 -11.18 -14.13 12.59
C ASP A 101 -11.72 -12.69 12.48
N ALA A 102 -12.19 -12.14 13.60
CA ALA A 102 -12.70 -10.78 13.70
C ALA A 102 -11.61 -9.68 13.62
N ASN A 103 -10.32 -10.03 13.60
CA ASN A 103 -9.22 -9.05 13.65
C ASN A 103 -8.81 -8.54 12.27
N SER A 104 -9.39 -9.07 11.18
CA SER A 104 -9.05 -8.66 9.82
C SER A 104 -10.22 -8.74 8.84
N TRP A 105 -10.10 -7.98 7.75
CA TRP A 105 -11.06 -7.89 6.66
C TRP A 105 -10.31 -7.98 5.34
N GLY A 106 -10.66 -8.92 4.48
CA GLY A 106 -9.88 -9.18 3.26
C GLY A 106 -10.71 -9.51 2.03
N LEU A 107 -10.24 -9.05 0.87
CA LEU A 107 -10.68 -9.52 -0.44
C LEU A 107 -9.66 -10.52 -0.97
N SER A 108 -10.13 -11.72 -1.32
CA SER A 108 -9.34 -12.71 -2.04
C SER A 108 -9.33 -12.45 -3.55
N HIS A 109 -8.26 -12.85 -4.26
CA HIS A 109 -8.20 -12.78 -5.72
C HIS A 109 -9.30 -13.60 -6.42
N LYS A 110 -9.95 -14.53 -5.69
CA LYS A 110 -11.14 -15.28 -6.15
C LYS A 110 -12.43 -14.47 -6.10
N GLY A 111 -12.37 -13.18 -5.72
CA GLY A 111 -13.53 -12.29 -5.71
C GLY A 111 -14.44 -12.42 -4.48
N LEU A 112 -13.96 -13.11 -3.44
CA LEU A 112 -14.67 -13.32 -2.18
C LEU A 112 -14.15 -12.38 -1.09
N LEU A 113 -15.05 -11.75 -0.36
CA LEU A 113 -14.76 -11.04 0.89
C LEU A 113 -14.74 -12.03 2.04
N TRP A 114 -13.85 -11.79 3.01
CA TRP A 114 -13.66 -12.60 4.20
C TRP A 114 -13.59 -11.71 5.43
N HIS A 115 -14.35 -12.09 6.46
CA HIS A 115 -14.32 -11.51 7.80
C HIS A 115 -14.99 -12.47 8.78
N ASP A 116 -14.40 -12.63 9.97
CA ASP A 116 -14.98 -13.42 11.07
C ASP A 116 -15.38 -14.85 10.65
N GLY A 117 -14.48 -15.51 9.92
CA GLY A 117 -14.67 -16.88 9.41
C GLY A 117 -15.71 -17.00 8.29
N THR A 118 -16.40 -15.92 7.93
CA THR A 118 -17.47 -15.91 6.93
C THR A 118 -16.96 -15.36 5.60
N ARG A 119 -17.48 -15.91 4.49
CA ARG A 119 -17.16 -15.46 3.14
C ARG A 119 -18.40 -15.08 2.34
N THR A 120 -18.30 -14.01 1.55
CA THR A 120 -19.37 -13.55 0.66
C THR A 120 -18.83 -13.20 -0.72
N HIS A 121 -19.59 -13.53 -1.77
CA HIS A 121 -19.23 -13.15 -3.14
C HIS A 121 -19.36 -11.63 -3.32
N TYR A 122 -18.37 -11.01 -3.96
CA TYR A 122 -18.32 -9.55 -4.12
C TYR A 122 -17.97 -9.11 -5.54
N THR A 123 -17.03 -9.79 -6.20
CA THR A 123 -16.67 -9.49 -7.59
C THR A 123 -16.28 -10.75 -8.33
N LYS A 124 -16.18 -10.67 -9.66
CA LYS A 124 -15.66 -11.79 -10.44
C LYS A 124 -14.20 -12.07 -10.06
N PRO A 125 -13.77 -13.35 -10.05
CA PRO A 125 -12.37 -13.70 -9.85
C PRO A 125 -11.41 -12.90 -10.74
N PHE A 126 -10.21 -12.68 -10.23
CA PHE A 126 -9.16 -12.00 -10.97
C PHE A 126 -8.65 -12.93 -12.06
N ARG A 127 -8.26 -12.37 -13.20
CA ARG A 127 -7.75 -13.18 -14.30
C ARG A 127 -6.36 -13.66 -13.90
N GLU A 128 -6.16 -14.96 -13.95
CA GLU A 128 -4.86 -15.55 -13.67
C GLU A 128 -3.83 -15.08 -14.69
N ASN A 129 -2.59 -14.94 -14.23
CA ASN A 129 -1.45 -14.55 -15.05
C ASN A 129 -1.57 -13.20 -15.80
N VAL A 130 -2.50 -12.33 -15.38
CA VAL A 130 -2.69 -10.99 -15.94
C VAL A 130 -2.32 -9.94 -14.90
N HIS A 131 -1.55 -8.93 -15.32
CA HIS A 131 -1.27 -7.78 -14.47
C HIS A 131 -2.58 -7.13 -14.03
N THR A 132 -2.75 -6.94 -12.73
CA THR A 132 -3.96 -6.36 -12.14
C THR A 132 -3.55 -5.27 -11.15
N VAL A 133 -4.26 -4.14 -11.16
CA VAL A 133 -4.12 -3.10 -10.15
C VAL A 133 -5.30 -3.18 -9.19
N ILE A 134 -5.02 -3.28 -7.90
CA ILE A 134 -6.03 -3.21 -6.84
C ILE A 134 -5.86 -1.95 -6.02
N GLY A 135 -6.89 -1.11 -6.00
CA GLY A 135 -6.99 0.03 -5.10
C GLY A 135 -7.82 -0.32 -3.87
N LEU A 136 -7.41 0.16 -2.70
CA LEU A 136 -8.17 0.07 -1.46
C LEU A 136 -8.45 1.49 -0.98
N TYR A 137 -9.73 1.81 -0.75
CA TYR A 137 -10.17 3.06 -0.17
C TYR A 137 -10.77 2.80 1.20
N PHE A 138 -10.08 3.23 2.25
CA PHE A 138 -10.57 3.21 3.62
C PHE A 138 -11.12 4.58 3.99
N ASP A 139 -12.40 4.63 4.37
CA ASP A 139 -13.01 5.81 4.99
C ASP A 139 -13.27 5.50 6.46
N GLY A 140 -12.40 5.98 7.35
CA GLY A 140 -12.51 5.78 8.79
C GLY A 140 -13.61 6.59 9.46
N VAL A 141 -14.16 7.62 8.78
CA VAL A 141 -15.27 8.42 9.29
C VAL A 141 -16.59 7.71 9.01
N ALA A 142 -16.79 7.24 7.79
CA ALA A 142 -17.94 6.41 7.43
C ALA A 142 -17.80 4.96 7.95
N GLY A 143 -16.58 4.55 8.32
CA GLY A 143 -16.22 3.18 8.70
C GLY A 143 -16.41 2.18 7.57
N THR A 144 -15.92 2.50 6.36
CA THR A 144 -16.07 1.64 5.18
C THR A 144 -14.74 1.30 4.53
N LEU A 145 -14.66 0.12 3.91
CA LEU A 145 -13.57 -0.28 3.02
C LEU A 145 -14.16 -0.59 1.65
N THR A 146 -13.62 0.04 0.60
CA THR A 146 -14.07 -0.08 -0.79
C THR A 146 -12.89 -0.50 -1.66
N TYR A 147 -13.11 -1.47 -2.55
CA TYR A 147 -12.07 -1.93 -3.48
C TYR A 147 -12.28 -1.36 -4.88
N TYR A 148 -11.16 -1.18 -5.56
CA TYR A 148 -11.08 -0.78 -6.97
C TYR A 148 -10.25 -1.83 -7.69
N LYS A 149 -10.70 -2.27 -8.87
CA LYS A 149 -9.94 -3.17 -9.73
C LYS A 149 -9.77 -2.54 -11.09
N ASP A 150 -8.52 -2.38 -11.51
CA ASP A 150 -8.15 -1.77 -12.79
C ASP A 150 -8.90 -0.46 -13.00
N LYS A 151 -8.86 0.41 -11.98
CA LYS A 151 -9.51 1.73 -11.93
C LYS A 151 -11.04 1.72 -11.84
N LYS A 152 -11.68 0.55 -11.78
CA LYS A 152 -13.14 0.43 -11.60
C LYS A 152 -13.50 0.22 -10.13
N CYS A 153 -14.36 1.09 -9.58
CA CYS A 153 -14.94 0.89 -8.26
C CYS A 153 -15.79 -0.40 -8.23
N LEU A 154 -15.59 -1.24 -7.21
CA LEU A 154 -16.33 -2.48 -7.00
C LEU A 154 -17.46 -2.34 -5.96
N GLY A 155 -17.63 -1.14 -5.38
CA GLY A 155 -18.63 -0.86 -4.33
C GLY A 155 -18.08 -1.08 -2.92
N VAL A 156 -18.87 -0.75 -1.89
CA VAL A 156 -18.43 -0.93 -0.48
C VAL A 156 -18.35 -2.42 -0.15
N ALA A 157 -17.20 -2.88 0.34
CA ALA A 157 -16.98 -4.27 0.74
C ALA A 157 -17.28 -4.51 2.22
N PHE A 158 -16.82 -3.60 3.09
CA PHE A 158 -17.01 -3.73 4.53
C PHE A 158 -17.53 -2.42 5.13
N ARG A 159 -18.28 -2.54 6.24
CA ARG A 159 -18.89 -1.45 7.00
C ARG A 159 -18.61 -1.65 8.50
N GLY A 160 -18.89 -0.63 9.33
CA GLY A 160 -18.71 -0.70 10.79
C GLY A 160 -17.26 -0.52 11.25
N LEU A 161 -16.33 -0.19 10.35
CA LEU A 161 -14.90 -0.13 10.69
C LEU A 161 -14.52 1.04 11.61
N HIS A 162 -15.41 2.03 11.78
CA HIS A 162 -15.24 3.15 12.70
C HIS A 162 -15.46 2.76 14.18
N GLU A 163 -16.08 1.60 14.42
CA GLU A 163 -16.31 1.05 15.77
C GLU A 163 -15.02 0.45 16.35
N ILE A 164 -14.11 0.00 15.47
CA ILE A 164 -12.85 -0.63 15.85
C ILE A 164 -11.90 0.40 16.48
N LYS A 165 -11.65 0.22 17.78
CA LYS A 165 -10.75 1.11 18.56
C LYS A 165 -9.28 0.75 18.42
N GLU A 166 -8.99 -0.50 18.09
CA GLU A 166 -7.62 -0.93 17.82
C GLU A 166 -7.09 -0.31 16.53
N PRO A 167 -5.78 0.01 16.47
CA PRO A 167 -5.15 0.48 15.24
C PRO A 167 -5.32 -0.53 14.10
N LEU A 168 -5.90 -0.06 12.98
CA LEU A 168 -6.06 -0.78 11.73
C LEU A 168 -4.92 -0.44 10.78
N TYR A 169 -4.41 -1.47 10.11
CA TYR A 169 -3.29 -1.37 9.18
C TYR A 169 -3.61 -2.04 7.86
N PRO A 170 -3.06 -1.56 6.73
CA PRO A 170 -3.04 -2.31 5.47
C PRO A 170 -2.34 -3.66 5.66
N ILE A 171 -2.91 -4.73 5.11
CA ILE A 171 -2.31 -6.07 5.12
C ILE A 171 -2.50 -6.74 3.76
N ILE A 172 -1.46 -7.42 3.29
CA ILE A 172 -1.51 -8.28 2.11
C ILE A 172 -0.99 -9.68 2.44
N CYS A 173 -1.55 -10.70 1.81
CA CYS A 173 -1.15 -12.09 2.00
C CYS A 173 -1.07 -12.86 0.67
N SER A 174 -0.22 -13.87 0.60
CA SER A 174 -0.10 -14.77 -0.55
C SER A 174 0.34 -16.17 -0.12
N THR A 175 -0.20 -17.18 -0.80
CA THR A 175 0.30 -18.56 -0.81
C THR A 175 1.11 -18.89 -2.05
N ALA A 176 1.26 -17.95 -2.99
CA ALA A 176 1.90 -18.21 -4.26
C ALA A 176 3.39 -17.85 -4.20
N ALA A 177 4.24 -18.83 -4.52
CA ALA A 177 5.68 -18.65 -4.61
C ALA A 177 6.06 -17.57 -5.63
N LYS A 178 7.11 -16.80 -5.31
CA LYS A 178 7.70 -15.79 -6.18
C LYS A 178 6.69 -14.75 -6.68
N THR A 179 5.69 -14.44 -5.86
CA THR A 179 4.67 -13.44 -6.17
C THR A 179 5.06 -12.10 -5.60
N GLU A 180 4.85 -11.05 -6.37
CA GLU A 180 5.22 -9.69 -5.98
C GLU A 180 4.00 -8.79 -5.97
N MET A 181 3.91 -8.00 -4.90
CA MET A 181 2.92 -6.95 -4.75
C MET A 181 3.65 -5.65 -4.44
N VAL A 182 3.48 -4.65 -5.30
CA VAL A 182 4.14 -3.35 -5.17
C VAL A 182 3.14 -2.33 -4.66
N LEU A 183 3.46 -1.67 -3.55
CA LEU A 183 2.70 -0.56 -3.02
C LEU A 183 2.91 0.69 -3.88
N HIS A 184 1.82 1.32 -4.29
CA HIS A 184 1.82 2.45 -5.21
C HIS A 184 0.68 3.45 -4.87
N SER A 185 0.75 4.66 -5.43
CA SER A 185 -0.32 5.69 -5.38
C SER A 185 -0.98 5.90 -4.00
N MET A 186 -0.19 6.02 -2.95
CA MET A 186 -0.73 6.25 -1.60
C MET A 186 -1.22 7.70 -1.44
N ARG A 187 -2.45 7.87 -0.98
CA ARG A 187 -3.10 9.17 -0.77
C ARG A 187 -3.83 9.18 0.56
N ARG A 188 -3.94 10.37 1.14
CA ARG A 188 -4.73 10.63 2.35
C ARG A 188 -5.56 11.90 2.18
N ASP A 189 -6.65 11.98 2.92
CA ASP A 189 -7.40 13.21 3.11
C ASP A 189 -6.68 14.15 4.09
N PHE A 190 -7.07 15.42 4.09
CA PHE A 190 -6.58 16.38 5.06
C PHE A 190 -7.34 16.23 6.38
N ILE A 191 -6.61 16.22 7.49
CA ILE A 191 -7.23 16.09 8.82
C ILE A 191 -7.97 17.38 9.18
N ASN A 192 -7.39 18.54 8.84
CA ASN A 192 -7.95 19.85 9.12
C ASN A 192 -7.41 20.91 8.15
N LEU A 193 -7.87 22.16 8.30
CA LEU A 193 -7.45 23.27 7.45
C LEU A 193 -5.94 23.56 7.60
N GLN A 194 -5.37 23.42 8.79
CA GLN A 194 -3.95 23.66 9.03
C GLN A 194 -3.07 22.68 8.23
N ASP A 195 -3.42 21.40 8.22
CA ASP A 195 -2.76 20.35 7.44
C ASP A 195 -2.89 20.64 5.92
N ARG A 196 -4.08 21.07 5.47
CA ARG A 196 -4.28 21.49 4.07
C ARG A 196 -3.44 22.70 3.68
N CYS A 197 -3.38 23.72 4.53
CA CYS A 197 -2.56 24.90 4.32
C CYS A 197 -1.07 24.54 4.30
N ARG A 198 -0.61 23.71 5.24
CA ARG A 198 0.77 23.19 5.28
C ARG A 198 1.14 22.51 3.97
N ALA A 199 0.33 21.58 3.50
CA ALA A 199 0.59 20.88 2.25
C ALA A 199 0.57 21.79 1.01
N ALA A 200 -0.29 22.81 0.99
CA ALA A 200 -0.31 23.80 -0.09
C ALA A 200 0.97 24.64 -0.12
N ILE A 201 1.46 25.08 1.05
CA ILE A 201 2.68 25.86 1.18
C ILE A 201 3.91 25.02 0.80
N ILE A 202 4.01 23.79 1.31
CA ILE A 202 5.16 22.90 1.02
C ILE A 202 5.29 22.61 -0.48
N LYS A 203 4.19 22.50 -1.23
CA LYS A 203 4.25 22.31 -2.69
C LYS A 203 4.92 23.47 -3.42
N LEU A 204 4.89 24.68 -2.86
CA LEU A 204 5.49 25.88 -3.44
C LEU A 204 6.93 26.11 -2.96
N VAL A 205 7.29 25.53 -1.82
CA VAL A 205 8.58 25.69 -1.15
C VAL A 205 9.48 24.51 -1.48
N LYS A 206 10.58 24.75 -2.20
CA LYS A 206 11.50 23.68 -2.63
C LYS A 206 12.69 23.49 -1.68
N SER A 207 13.02 24.51 -0.89
CA SER A 207 14.18 24.49 0.01
C SER A 207 13.89 25.21 1.32
N LYS A 208 14.69 24.93 2.36
CA LYS A 208 14.64 25.69 3.63
C LYS A 208 14.85 27.19 3.42
N LYS A 209 15.67 27.59 2.42
CA LYS A 209 15.88 29.00 2.07
C LYS A 209 14.61 29.67 1.55
N ASP A 210 13.70 28.92 0.94
CA ASP A 210 12.40 29.45 0.49
C ASP A 210 11.44 29.64 1.66
N LEU A 211 11.55 28.85 2.73
CA LEU A 211 10.80 29.07 3.97
C LEU A 211 11.18 30.39 4.65
N ASP A 212 12.46 30.76 4.61
CA ASP A 212 12.94 32.01 5.22
C ASP A 212 12.34 33.25 4.53
N LYS A 213 12.00 33.15 3.24
CA LYS A 213 11.35 34.22 2.44
C LYS A 213 9.87 34.39 2.76
N LEU A 214 9.24 33.46 3.48
CA LEU A 214 7.82 33.55 3.82
C LEU A 214 7.53 34.51 4.98
N TYR A 215 8.57 34.99 5.68
CA TYR A 215 8.45 35.89 6.84
C TYR A 215 7.43 35.43 7.90
N VAL A 216 7.21 34.11 8.01
CA VAL A 216 6.30 33.53 9.01
C VAL A 216 6.96 33.43 10.39
N PRO A 217 6.17 33.45 11.48
CA PRO A 217 6.66 33.23 12.84
C PRO A 217 7.49 31.95 12.99
N PRO A 218 8.52 31.92 13.86
CA PRO A 218 9.43 30.78 14.00
C PRO A 218 8.73 29.43 14.23
N ARG A 219 7.66 29.42 15.04
CA ARG A 219 6.86 28.20 15.30
C ARG A 219 6.22 27.64 14.02
N ILE A 220 5.70 28.50 13.15
CA ILE A 220 5.11 28.09 11.88
C ILE A 220 6.21 27.62 10.93
N ARG A 221 7.37 28.28 10.92
CA ARG A 221 8.53 27.84 10.11
C ARG A 221 9.01 26.45 10.52
N CYS A 222 9.15 26.19 11.81
CA CYS A 222 9.51 24.86 12.33
C CYS A 222 8.48 23.81 11.91
N TYR A 223 7.19 24.11 12.11
CA TYR A 223 6.09 23.25 11.70
C TYR A 223 6.13 22.93 10.19
N LEU A 224 6.37 23.91 9.32
CA LEU A 224 6.48 23.67 7.87
C LEU A 224 7.74 22.88 7.47
N ALA A 225 8.83 23.00 8.23
CA ALA A 225 10.12 22.37 7.91
C ALA A 225 10.20 20.88 8.28
N GLU A 226 9.32 20.39 9.16
CA GLU A 226 9.26 18.98 9.60
C GLU A 226 9.10 18.01 8.41
N ASP A 227 8.19 18.28 7.48
CA ASP A 227 7.96 17.41 6.30
C ASP A 227 9.05 17.55 5.23
N MET A 228 9.77 18.68 5.21
CA MET A 228 10.85 18.89 4.24
C MET A 228 12.04 17.94 4.48
N LEU A 229 12.15 17.35 5.67
CA LEU A 229 13.15 16.33 6.01
C LEU A 229 12.74 14.93 5.55
N GLU A 230 11.45 14.68 5.29
CA GLU A 230 10.96 13.41 4.75
C GLU A 230 10.89 13.43 3.21
N THR A 231 10.74 14.61 2.61
CA THR A 231 10.76 14.78 1.14
C THR A 231 12.16 14.92 0.52
N SER A 232 13.24 14.83 1.30
CA SER A 232 14.60 14.73 0.77
C SER A 232 14.90 13.33 0.20
N ILE A 233 14.01 12.85 -0.68
CA ILE A 233 14.33 11.83 -1.67
C ILE A 233 14.69 12.62 -2.93
N PRO A 234 15.88 12.44 -3.52
CA PRO A 234 16.28 13.18 -4.70
C PRO A 234 15.24 13.04 -5.81
N THR A 235 14.71 14.16 -6.28
CA THR A 235 13.88 14.23 -7.49
C THR A 235 14.73 14.12 -8.77
N GLU A 236 15.91 13.52 -8.69
CA GLU A 236 16.81 13.29 -9.82
C GLU A 236 17.07 11.80 -9.97
N LEU A 237 16.10 11.10 -10.56
CA LEU A 237 16.34 10.03 -11.52
C LEU A 237 15.31 10.23 -12.63
N SER A 238 15.45 11.36 -13.33
CA SER A 238 15.11 11.40 -14.73
C SER A 238 15.78 10.21 -15.38
N ILE A 239 14.99 9.39 -16.05
CA ILE A 239 15.40 8.29 -16.92
C ILE A 239 16.59 8.79 -17.76
N LYS A 240 17.81 8.41 -17.37
CA LYS A 240 18.94 8.34 -18.27
C LYS A 240 19.07 6.87 -18.62
N SER A 241 18.98 6.59 -19.90
CA SER A 241 19.27 5.29 -20.49
C SER A 241 20.57 4.76 -19.93
N MET A 242 20.50 3.71 -19.09
CA MET A 242 21.68 2.98 -18.65
C MET A 242 22.31 2.30 -19.87
N SER A 243 23.64 2.33 -19.92
CA SER A 243 24.40 1.69 -21.00
C SER A 243 24.44 0.18 -20.78
N VAL A 244 24.70 -0.58 -21.85
CA VAL A 244 24.81 -2.05 -21.80
C VAL A 244 25.93 -2.50 -20.85
N GLU A 245 26.97 -1.69 -20.69
CA GLU A 245 28.08 -1.92 -19.76
C GLU A 245 27.65 -1.84 -18.28
N ASP A 246 26.68 -0.99 -17.93
CA ASP A 246 26.16 -0.91 -16.56
C ASP A 246 25.41 -2.18 -16.16
N TYR A 247 24.68 -2.78 -17.10
CA TYR A 247 24.02 -4.07 -16.90
C TYR A 247 25.02 -5.23 -16.71
N LYS A 248 26.13 -5.22 -17.46
CA LYS A 248 27.19 -6.25 -17.33
C LYS A 248 27.91 -6.15 -15.99
N SER A 249 28.12 -4.95 -15.47
CA SER A 249 28.75 -4.76 -14.15
C SER A 249 27.88 -5.31 -13.02
N ILE A 250 26.57 -5.06 -13.07
CA ILE A 250 25.60 -5.57 -12.08
C ILE A 250 25.51 -7.11 -12.15
N ILE A 251 25.52 -7.69 -13.35
CA ILE A 251 25.49 -9.16 -13.51
C ILE A 251 26.78 -9.79 -12.98
N ARG A 252 27.94 -9.12 -13.14
CA ARG A 252 29.23 -9.63 -12.63
C ARG A 252 29.27 -9.62 -11.09
N GLU A 253 28.80 -8.55 -10.45
CA GLU A 253 28.70 -8.48 -8.99
C GLU A 253 27.75 -9.55 -8.43
N LEU A 254 26.61 -9.81 -9.09
CA LEU A 254 25.67 -10.86 -8.67
C LEU A 254 26.20 -12.29 -8.89
N SER A 255 27.20 -12.47 -9.75
CA SER A 255 27.83 -13.77 -10.00
C SER A 255 28.97 -14.10 -9.04
N GLU A 256 29.49 -13.11 -8.31
CA GLU A 256 30.56 -13.30 -7.32
C GLU A 256 30.00 -13.60 -5.91
N GLU A 257 28.69 -13.47 -5.70
CA GLU A 257 28.00 -13.79 -4.44
C GLU A 257 27.23 -15.14 -4.45
N ILE A 258 27.44 -15.99 -5.46
CA ILE A 258 26.91 -17.37 -5.55
C ILE A 258 28.08 -18.36 -5.56
#